data_AF-A0A8J6VD66-F1
#
_entry.id   AF-A0A8J6VD66-F1
#
_cell.length_a   1.000
_cell.length_b   1.000
_cell.length_c   1.000
_cell.angle_alpha   90.00
_cell.angle_beta   90.00
_cell.angle_gamma   90.00
#
_symmetry.space_group_name_H-M   'P 1'
#
loop_
_entity.id
_entity.type
_entity.pdbx_description
1 polymer ?
#
loop_
_entity_poly.entity_id
_entity_poly.type
_entity_poly.pdbx_seq_one_letter_code
_entity_poly.pdbx_strand_id
1 'polypeptide(L)'
;MAIANLHHEDLSLRYYAAWWLGKFRVNEPAAVEALIAALEDEADRTELGGYPLRRNAARALGKLGDRRAVPGLIRCLECSDFYVREAAAQSLGMLGDLSCVPALMKLLDGGVAAAMRVPGRPHLEQPSEAVMEALGTLQATQATALIQPFLEHPVARVQYAAARAMYQLTKEPVYGERLVQALQESDLQLRRVILSDLGAIGYLPAAEAIASAATENSFKLIALKGLLEQVQTGASSVDPQDPRSLSRDAIRVMTLMDALL
;
A
#
# COMPACT_ATOMS: atom_id res chain seq x y z
N MET A 1 25.27 -13.66 5.93
CA MET A 1 25.12 -13.32 7.36
C MET A 1 23.67 -13.00 7.74
N ALA A 2 22.95 -12.11 7.05
CA ALA A 2 21.56 -11.77 7.41
C ALA A 2 20.58 -12.97 7.37
N ILE A 3 20.65 -13.85 6.36
CA ILE A 3 19.78 -15.04 6.27
C ILE A 3 19.99 -15.96 7.49
N ALA A 4 21.24 -16.23 7.88
CA ALA A 4 21.56 -17.04 9.06
C ALA A 4 21.02 -16.42 10.35
N ASN A 5 21.03 -15.08 10.44
CA ASN A 5 20.55 -14.36 11.62
C ASN A 5 19.03 -14.48 11.85
N LEU A 6 18.24 -14.89 10.85
CA LEU A 6 16.81 -15.17 11.05
C LEU A 6 16.55 -16.35 12.01
N HIS A 7 17.54 -17.22 12.21
CA HIS A 7 17.47 -18.37 13.12
C HIS A 7 18.34 -18.18 14.37
N HIS A 8 18.90 -16.99 14.59
CA HIS A 8 19.79 -16.71 15.72
C HIS A 8 19.05 -16.81 17.06
N GLU A 9 19.72 -17.15 18.17
CA GLU A 9 19.06 -17.22 19.50
C GLU A 9 18.57 -15.83 19.97
N ASP A 10 19.34 -14.79 19.69
CA ASP A 10 18.95 -13.39 19.90
C ASP A 10 17.82 -12.96 18.95
N LEU A 11 16.64 -12.74 19.54
CA LEU A 11 15.41 -12.29 18.84
C LEU A 11 15.60 -10.92 18.17
N SER A 12 16.41 -10.04 18.75
CA SER A 12 16.70 -8.71 18.18
C SER A 12 17.46 -8.84 16.86
N LEU A 13 18.37 -9.81 16.77
CA LEU A 13 19.10 -10.10 15.53
C LEU A 13 18.18 -10.71 14.47
N ARG A 14 17.20 -11.55 14.85
CA ARG A 14 16.18 -12.05 13.90
C ARG A 14 15.35 -10.91 13.34
N TYR A 15 14.83 -10.07 14.23
CA TYR A 15 14.01 -8.92 13.87
C TYR A 15 14.74 -7.98 12.90
N TYR A 16 16.00 -7.66 13.22
CA TYR A 16 16.85 -6.81 12.38
C TYR A 16 17.17 -7.48 11.04
N ALA A 17 17.48 -8.78 11.03
CA ALA A 17 17.75 -9.52 9.81
C ALA A 17 16.57 -9.47 8.83
N ALA A 18 15.34 -9.71 9.30
CA ALA A 18 14.15 -9.65 8.47
C ALA A 18 13.95 -8.25 7.88
N TRP A 19 14.08 -7.21 8.70
CA TRP A 19 14.02 -5.82 8.22
C TRP A 19 15.09 -5.52 7.17
N TRP A 20 16.33 -5.94 7.42
CA TRP A 20 17.48 -5.68 6.55
C TRP A 20 17.28 -6.33 5.18
N LEU A 21 16.88 -7.60 5.12
CA LEU A 21 16.62 -8.31 3.87
C LEU A 21 15.59 -7.57 3.01
N GLY A 22 14.49 -7.09 3.61
CA GLY A 22 13.50 -6.29 2.90
C GLY A 22 13.98 -4.90 2.50
N LYS A 23 14.75 -4.21 3.36
CA LYS A 23 15.27 -2.86 3.09
C LYS A 23 16.25 -2.84 1.92
N PHE A 24 17.11 -3.86 1.81
CA PHE A 24 18.12 -3.99 0.77
C PHE A 24 17.66 -4.86 -0.41
N ARG A 25 16.38 -5.28 -0.43
CA ARG A 25 15.75 -6.06 -1.50
C ARG A 25 16.54 -7.30 -1.89
N VAL A 26 16.96 -8.08 -0.88
CA VAL A 26 17.71 -9.32 -1.09
C VAL A 26 16.76 -10.42 -1.54
N ASN A 27 16.52 -10.50 -2.86
CA ASN A 27 15.53 -11.40 -3.48
C ASN A 27 16.11 -12.76 -3.90
N GLU A 28 17.13 -13.25 -3.19
CA GLU A 28 17.67 -14.60 -3.44
C GLU A 28 16.70 -15.66 -2.88
N PRO A 29 16.57 -16.84 -3.52
CA PRO A 29 15.57 -17.83 -3.11
C PRO A 29 15.64 -18.24 -1.64
N ALA A 30 16.86 -18.40 -1.10
CA ALA A 30 17.07 -18.74 0.31
C ALA A 30 16.60 -17.64 1.28
N ALA A 31 16.72 -16.36 0.89
CA ALA A 31 16.22 -15.26 1.70
C ALA A 31 14.68 -15.25 1.73
N VAL A 32 14.05 -15.46 0.57
CA VAL A 32 12.59 -15.57 0.47
C VAL A 32 12.08 -16.75 1.30
N GLU A 33 12.70 -17.93 1.18
CA GLU A 33 12.31 -19.14 1.93
C GLU A 33 12.47 -18.95 3.44
N ALA A 34 13.58 -18.36 3.89
CA ALA A 34 13.80 -18.09 5.30
C ALA A 34 12.80 -17.06 5.86
N LEU A 35 12.44 -16.04 5.08
CA LEU A 35 11.40 -15.07 5.46
C LEU A 35 10.00 -15.69 5.47
N ILE A 36 9.69 -16.60 4.54
CA ILE A 36 8.44 -17.37 4.56
C ILE A 36 8.35 -18.21 5.84
N ALA A 37 9.44 -18.89 6.22
CA ALA A 37 9.49 -19.62 7.48
C ALA A 37 9.31 -18.71 8.70
N ALA A 38 9.87 -17.49 8.66
CA ALA A 38 9.73 -16.50 9.73
C ALA A 38 8.30 -15.95 9.90
N LEU A 39 7.39 -16.14 8.93
CA LEU A 39 5.96 -15.85 9.10
C LEU A 39 5.29 -16.74 10.15
N GLU A 40 5.91 -17.86 10.50
CA GLU A 40 5.41 -18.84 11.47
C GLU A 40 6.14 -18.75 12.81
N ASP A 41 7.02 -17.76 13.03
CA ASP A 41 7.79 -17.63 14.28
C ASP A 41 6.88 -17.44 15.50
N GLU A 42 7.03 -18.30 16.51
CA GLU A 42 6.30 -18.20 17.79
C GLU A 42 7.19 -17.69 18.93
N ALA A 43 8.49 -17.47 18.67
CA ALA A 43 9.49 -17.17 19.69
C ALA A 43 9.52 -15.68 20.06
N ASP A 44 9.40 -14.79 19.07
CA ASP A 44 9.43 -13.34 19.28
C ASP A 44 8.01 -12.82 19.59
N ARG A 45 7.75 -12.54 20.87
CA ARG A 45 6.44 -12.14 21.38
C ARG A 45 6.50 -10.84 22.17
N THR A 46 5.55 -9.94 21.91
CA THR A 46 5.36 -8.75 22.75
C THR A 46 4.42 -9.03 23.92
N GLU A 47 4.47 -8.20 24.97
CA GLU A 47 3.58 -8.28 26.14
C GLU A 47 2.09 -8.27 25.77
N LEU A 48 1.76 -7.62 24.65
CA LEU A 48 0.39 -7.50 24.14
C LEU A 48 0.00 -8.61 23.16
N GLY A 49 0.80 -9.70 23.09
CA GLY A 49 0.56 -10.87 22.25
C GLY A 49 0.97 -10.71 20.79
N GLY A 50 1.76 -9.68 20.46
CA GLY A 50 2.21 -9.42 19.09
C GLY A 50 3.40 -10.28 18.65
N TYR A 51 3.67 -10.29 17.35
CA TYR A 51 4.72 -11.09 16.69
C TYR A 51 5.70 -10.21 15.88
N PRO A 52 6.71 -9.57 16.49
CA PRO A 52 7.55 -8.59 15.80
C PRO A 52 8.30 -9.18 14.59
N LEU A 53 8.88 -10.38 14.71
CA LEU A 53 9.52 -11.05 13.58
C LEU A 53 8.55 -11.30 12.42
N ARG A 54 7.33 -11.80 12.69
CA ARG A 54 6.31 -12.04 11.65
C ARG A 54 5.94 -10.74 10.92
N ARG A 55 5.78 -9.64 11.64
CA ARG A 55 5.47 -8.32 11.04
C ARG A 55 6.57 -7.92 10.06
N ASN A 56 7.84 -8.05 10.46
CA ASN A 56 8.96 -7.68 9.60
C ASN A 56 9.15 -8.64 8.42
N ALA A 57 8.98 -9.93 8.65
CA ALA A 57 9.03 -10.94 7.60
C ALA A 57 7.96 -10.66 6.53
N ALA A 58 6.71 -10.40 6.93
CA ALA A 58 5.64 -10.06 6.01
C ALA A 58 6.00 -8.81 5.18
N ARG A 59 6.39 -7.70 5.83
CA ARG A 59 6.81 -6.46 5.13
C ARG A 59 8.00 -6.67 4.19
N ALA A 60 8.94 -7.52 4.57
CA ALA A 60 10.11 -7.81 3.76
C ALA A 60 9.69 -8.55 2.48
N LEU A 61 8.87 -9.60 2.60
CA LEU A 61 8.38 -10.38 1.46
C LEU A 61 7.65 -9.52 0.42
N GLY A 62 6.82 -8.57 0.85
CA GLY A 62 6.19 -7.61 -0.07
C GLY A 62 7.19 -6.79 -0.88
N LYS A 63 8.31 -6.38 -0.27
CA LYS A 63 9.39 -5.63 -0.94
C LYS A 63 10.25 -6.49 -1.86
N LEU A 64 10.34 -7.80 -1.59
CA LEU A 64 11.12 -8.71 -2.41
C LEU A 64 10.41 -9.08 -3.71
N GLY A 65 9.08 -9.07 -3.74
CA GLY A 65 8.31 -9.26 -4.97
C GLY A 65 8.13 -10.73 -5.39
N ASP A 66 8.59 -11.70 -4.59
CA ASP A 66 8.47 -13.12 -4.91
C ASP A 66 7.10 -13.68 -4.49
N ARG A 67 6.31 -14.12 -5.48
CA ARG A 67 4.96 -14.67 -5.27
C ARG A 67 4.93 -16.00 -4.52
N ARG A 68 6.07 -16.69 -4.33
CA ARG A 68 6.14 -17.86 -3.43
C ARG A 68 5.69 -17.53 -2.00
N ALA A 69 5.74 -16.26 -1.61
CA ALA A 69 5.28 -15.78 -0.32
C ALA A 69 3.75 -15.73 -0.16
N VAL A 70 2.98 -15.71 -1.26
CA VAL A 70 1.53 -15.44 -1.24
C VAL A 70 0.75 -16.38 -0.31
N PRO A 71 0.96 -17.72 -0.34
CA PRO A 71 0.22 -18.62 0.56
C PRO A 71 0.50 -18.36 2.04
N GLY A 72 1.74 -18.02 2.40
CA GLY A 72 2.11 -17.67 3.78
C GLY A 72 1.47 -16.35 4.21
N LEU A 73 1.51 -15.34 3.35
CA LEU A 73 0.89 -14.05 3.61
C LEU A 73 -0.64 -14.13 3.72
N ILE A 74 -1.29 -14.99 2.94
CA ILE A 74 -2.73 -15.28 3.08
C ILE A 74 -3.04 -15.83 4.48
N ARG A 75 -2.23 -16.78 4.99
CA ARG A 75 -2.40 -17.27 6.38
C ARG A 75 -2.21 -16.16 7.41
N CYS A 76 -1.27 -15.24 7.18
CA CYS A 76 -1.05 -14.10 8.07
C CYS A 76 -2.24 -13.13 8.17
N LEU A 77 -3.17 -13.12 7.20
CA LEU A 77 -4.41 -12.34 7.30
C LEU A 77 -5.33 -12.85 8.42
N GLU A 78 -5.15 -14.08 8.90
CA GLU A 78 -5.91 -14.65 10.02
C GLU A 78 -5.14 -14.59 11.35
N CYS A 79 -3.96 -13.97 11.38
CA CYS A 79 -3.17 -13.81 12.60
C CYS A 79 -3.90 -12.95 13.63
N SER A 80 -3.80 -13.28 14.93
CA SER A 80 -4.37 -12.50 16.02
C SER A 80 -3.75 -11.10 16.15
N ASP A 81 -2.49 -10.94 15.74
CA ASP A 81 -1.79 -9.67 15.74
C ASP A 81 -2.21 -8.79 14.55
N PHE A 82 -2.86 -7.66 14.86
CA PHE A 82 -3.30 -6.65 13.89
C PHE A 82 -2.18 -6.24 12.94
N TYR A 83 -0.97 -6.02 13.46
CA TYR A 83 0.15 -5.53 12.65
C TYR A 83 0.72 -6.59 11.71
N VAL A 84 0.49 -7.88 11.99
CA VAL A 84 0.80 -8.97 11.05
C VAL A 84 -0.22 -8.97 9.92
N ARG A 85 -1.53 -8.85 10.24
CA ARG A 85 -2.59 -8.74 9.23
C ARG A 85 -2.37 -7.54 8.30
N GLU A 86 -2.03 -6.39 8.87
CA GLU A 86 -1.73 -5.16 8.13
C GLU A 86 -0.55 -5.34 7.18
N ALA A 87 0.59 -5.84 7.69
CA ALA A 87 1.77 -6.09 6.89
C ALA A 87 1.53 -7.10 5.77
N ALA A 88 0.71 -8.13 6.04
CA ALA A 88 0.32 -9.12 5.05
C ALA A 88 -0.56 -8.51 3.95
N ALA A 89 -1.58 -7.74 4.30
CA ALA A 89 -2.45 -7.07 3.34
C ALA A 89 -1.68 -6.14 2.40
N GLN A 90 -0.81 -5.29 2.96
CA GLN A 90 0.08 -4.41 2.18
C GLN A 90 0.95 -5.21 1.21
N SER A 91 1.58 -6.27 1.71
CA SER A 91 2.51 -7.10 0.91
C SER A 91 1.78 -7.85 -0.20
N LEU A 92 0.59 -8.37 0.06
CA LEU A 92 -0.24 -9.01 -0.96
C LEU A 92 -0.62 -8.05 -2.08
N GLY A 93 -0.98 -6.80 -1.74
CA GLY A 93 -1.20 -5.74 -2.72
C GLY A 93 0.03 -5.46 -3.60
N MET A 94 1.24 -5.47 -3.00
CA MET A 94 2.50 -5.29 -3.74
C MET A 94 2.84 -6.47 -4.66
N LEU A 95 2.55 -7.71 -4.24
CA LEU A 95 2.85 -8.92 -5.01
C LEU A 95 1.93 -9.10 -6.22
N GLY A 96 0.74 -8.49 -6.19
CA GLY A 96 -0.16 -8.47 -7.34
C GLY A 96 -0.73 -9.84 -7.72
N ASP A 97 -0.76 -10.80 -6.79
CA ASP A 97 -1.31 -12.13 -7.03
C ASP A 97 -2.80 -12.16 -6.69
N LEU A 98 -3.65 -12.40 -7.69
CA LEU A 98 -5.10 -12.32 -7.54
C LEU A 98 -5.68 -13.46 -6.67
N SER A 99 -4.93 -14.52 -6.39
CA SER A 99 -5.39 -15.62 -5.52
C SER A 99 -5.67 -15.17 -4.09
N CYS A 100 -5.13 -14.03 -3.65
CA CYS A 100 -5.36 -13.49 -2.31
C CYS A 100 -6.65 -12.67 -2.17
N VAL A 101 -7.31 -12.30 -3.29
CA VAL A 101 -8.49 -11.41 -3.29
C VAL A 101 -9.60 -11.93 -2.37
N PRO A 102 -9.99 -13.23 -2.38
CA PRO A 102 -11.03 -13.72 -1.49
C PRO A 102 -10.69 -13.56 0.00
N ALA A 103 -9.42 -13.77 0.37
CA ALA A 103 -8.98 -13.64 1.76
C ALA A 103 -8.93 -12.18 2.21
N LEU A 104 -8.57 -11.25 1.32
CA LEU A 104 -8.64 -9.81 1.58
C LEU A 104 -10.09 -9.34 1.75
N MET A 105 -11.00 -9.77 0.87
CA MET A 105 -12.42 -9.42 0.97
C MET A 105 -13.04 -9.88 2.30
N LYS A 106 -12.68 -11.08 2.77
CA LYS A 106 -13.14 -11.63 4.07
C LYS A 106 -12.87 -10.70 5.25
N LEU A 107 -11.79 -9.92 5.23
CA LEU A 107 -11.49 -8.96 6.31
C LEU A 107 -12.42 -7.74 6.32
N LEU A 108 -13.19 -7.52 5.26
CA LEU A 108 -14.19 -6.45 5.17
C LEU A 108 -15.64 -6.96 5.33
N ASP A 109 -15.88 -8.27 5.50
CA ASP A 109 -17.24 -8.87 5.53
C ASP A 109 -18.15 -8.29 6.62
N GLY A 110 -17.58 -7.88 7.76
CA GLY A 110 -18.33 -7.21 8.83
C GLY A 110 -18.71 -5.75 8.50
N GLY A 111 -18.29 -5.24 7.35
CA GLY A 111 -18.54 -3.90 6.86
C GLY A 111 -18.01 -2.80 7.77
N VAL A 112 -18.59 -1.60 7.63
CA VAL A 112 -18.28 -0.43 8.46
C VAL A 112 -18.54 -0.70 9.95
N ALA A 113 -19.53 -1.54 10.28
CA ALA A 113 -19.88 -1.87 11.66
C ALA A 113 -18.80 -2.68 12.39
N ALA A 114 -17.99 -3.47 11.66
CA ALA A 114 -16.85 -4.19 12.23
C ALA A 114 -15.54 -3.40 12.17
N ALA A 115 -15.51 -2.27 11.47
CA ALA A 115 -14.33 -1.40 11.36
C ALA A 115 -14.19 -0.47 12.57
N MET A 116 -14.37 -1.00 13.77
CA MET A 116 -14.40 -0.22 15.01
C MET A 116 -13.02 -0.10 15.63
N ARG A 117 -12.80 1.01 16.34
CA ARG A 117 -11.59 1.19 17.17
C ARG A 117 -11.60 0.18 18.30
N VAL A 118 -10.47 -0.47 18.52
CA VAL A 118 -10.30 -1.32 19.71
C VAL A 118 -9.94 -0.43 20.90
N PRO A 119 -10.69 -0.48 22.02
CA PRO A 119 -10.40 0.32 23.20
C PRO A 119 -8.95 0.18 23.67
N GLY A 120 -8.28 1.30 23.93
CA GLY A 120 -6.88 1.33 24.36
C GLY A 120 -5.86 0.96 23.28
N ARG A 121 -6.26 0.77 22.02
CA ARG A 121 -5.36 0.48 20.91
C ARG A 121 -5.35 1.64 19.90
N PRO A 122 -4.21 1.90 19.24
CA PRO A 122 -4.11 2.95 18.22
C PRO A 122 -4.63 2.51 16.84
N HIS A 123 -5.37 1.41 16.75
CA HIS A 123 -5.79 0.79 15.49
C HIS A 123 -7.25 0.29 15.56
N LEU A 124 -7.82 0.00 14.38
CA LEU A 124 -9.12 -0.65 14.25
C LEU A 124 -9.00 -2.15 14.51
N GLU A 125 -10.13 -2.84 14.56
CA GLU A 125 -10.15 -4.30 14.65
C GLU A 125 -9.51 -4.95 13.41
N GLN A 126 -9.78 -4.43 12.21
CA GLN A 126 -9.19 -4.90 10.97
C GLN A 126 -8.37 -3.81 10.28
N PRO A 127 -7.31 -4.15 9.54
CA PRO A 127 -6.50 -3.18 8.80
C PRO A 127 -7.22 -2.74 7.51
N SER A 128 -8.43 -2.19 7.64
CA SER A 128 -9.32 -1.89 6.51
C SER A 128 -8.68 -0.97 5.47
N GLU A 129 -7.85 -0.01 5.88
CA GLU A 129 -7.05 0.84 4.99
C GLU A 129 -6.19 0.00 4.03
N ALA A 130 -5.27 -0.81 4.59
CA ALA A 130 -4.38 -1.65 3.81
C ALA A 130 -5.12 -2.68 2.94
N VAL A 131 -6.25 -3.20 3.42
CA VAL A 131 -7.07 -4.17 2.69
C VAL A 131 -7.74 -3.51 1.48
N MET A 132 -8.37 -2.35 1.65
CA MET A 132 -8.99 -1.62 0.54
C MET A 132 -7.94 -1.16 -0.47
N GLU A 133 -6.79 -0.69 0.00
CA GLU A 133 -5.67 -0.33 -0.87
C GLU A 133 -5.18 -1.50 -1.71
N ALA A 134 -5.01 -2.68 -1.09
CA ALA A 134 -4.60 -3.89 -1.78
C ALA A 134 -5.64 -4.32 -2.82
N LEU A 135 -6.92 -4.34 -2.47
CA LEU A 135 -8.01 -4.68 -3.39
C LEU A 135 -8.09 -3.73 -4.60
N GLY A 136 -7.91 -2.42 -4.37
CA GLY A 136 -7.82 -1.43 -5.45
C GLY A 136 -6.62 -1.66 -6.37
N THR A 137 -5.43 -1.87 -5.80
CA THR A 137 -4.20 -2.17 -6.55
C THR A 137 -4.33 -3.47 -7.36
N LEU A 138 -4.99 -4.49 -6.80
CA LEU A 138 -5.25 -5.79 -7.44
C LEU A 138 -6.38 -5.72 -8.49
N GLN A 139 -7.03 -4.57 -8.68
CA GLN A 139 -8.15 -4.39 -9.60
C GLN A 139 -9.31 -5.36 -9.31
N ALA A 140 -9.56 -5.66 -8.02
CA ALA A 140 -10.63 -6.55 -7.57
C ALA A 140 -12.01 -5.87 -7.68
N THR A 141 -12.53 -5.74 -8.90
CA THR A 141 -13.80 -5.03 -9.18
C THR A 141 -15.00 -5.64 -8.45
N GLN A 142 -14.96 -6.93 -8.13
CA GLN A 142 -15.99 -7.58 -7.30
C GLN A 142 -16.07 -7.06 -5.86
N ALA A 143 -15.06 -6.33 -5.38
CA ALA A 143 -15.05 -5.75 -4.02
C ALA A 143 -15.72 -4.37 -3.94
N THR A 144 -16.12 -3.76 -5.05
CA THR A 144 -16.70 -2.40 -5.09
C THR A 144 -17.89 -2.22 -4.14
N ALA A 145 -18.86 -3.14 -4.17
CA ALA A 145 -20.02 -3.09 -3.29
C ALA A 145 -19.66 -3.20 -1.79
N LEU A 146 -18.56 -3.90 -1.48
CA LEU A 146 -18.06 -4.06 -0.11
C LEU A 146 -17.30 -2.83 0.38
N ILE A 147 -16.58 -2.15 -0.52
CA ILE A 147 -15.76 -0.96 -0.23
C ILE A 147 -16.63 0.31 -0.16
N GLN A 148 -17.67 0.42 -0.98
CA GLN A 148 -18.47 1.65 -1.11
C GLN A 148 -18.96 2.22 0.24
N PRO A 149 -19.47 1.44 1.21
CA PRO A 149 -19.90 1.99 2.50
C PRO A 149 -18.78 2.68 3.30
N PHE A 150 -17.52 2.30 3.09
CA PHE A 150 -16.37 2.86 3.82
C PHE A 150 -16.04 4.30 3.41
N LEU A 151 -16.59 4.80 2.30
CA LEU A 151 -16.50 6.21 1.91
C LEU A 151 -17.06 7.15 2.99
N GLU A 152 -18.01 6.67 3.80
CA GLU A 152 -18.65 7.44 4.87
C GLU A 152 -18.14 7.07 6.27
N HIS A 153 -17.06 6.29 6.36
CA HIS A 153 -16.50 5.83 7.64
C HIS A 153 -16.00 7.01 8.51
N PRO A 154 -16.20 7.06 9.84
CA PRO A 154 -15.83 8.24 10.65
C PRO A 154 -14.32 8.55 10.73
N VAL A 155 -13.47 7.60 10.34
CA VAL A 155 -12.01 7.78 10.30
C VAL A 155 -11.57 8.19 8.91
N ALA A 156 -11.03 9.41 8.77
CA ALA A 156 -10.59 10.00 7.50
C ALA A 156 -9.69 9.08 6.66
N ARG A 157 -8.67 8.45 7.28
CA ARG A 157 -7.78 7.50 6.57
C ARG A 157 -8.54 6.36 5.90
N VAL A 158 -9.59 5.85 6.55
CA VAL A 158 -10.43 4.78 5.99
C VAL A 158 -11.27 5.30 4.83
N GLN A 159 -11.85 6.50 4.96
CA GLN A 159 -12.62 7.13 3.87
C GLN A 159 -11.77 7.34 2.62
N TYR A 160 -10.54 7.83 2.79
CA TYR A 160 -9.65 8.13 1.67
C TYR A 160 -9.05 6.87 1.05
N ALA A 161 -8.75 5.84 1.85
CA ALA A 161 -8.38 4.53 1.31
C ALA A 161 -9.54 3.90 0.50
N ALA A 162 -10.79 4.06 0.95
CA ALA A 162 -11.96 3.66 0.19
C ALA A 162 -12.09 4.47 -1.11
N ALA A 163 -11.91 5.80 -1.08
CA ALA A 163 -11.94 6.65 -2.27
C ALA A 163 -10.86 6.26 -3.29
N ARG A 164 -9.62 6.06 -2.82
CA ARG A 164 -8.51 5.56 -3.65
C ARG A 164 -8.87 4.24 -4.34
N ALA A 165 -9.35 3.27 -3.57
CA ALA A 165 -9.75 1.97 -4.11
C ALA A 165 -10.91 2.10 -5.10
N MET A 166 -11.95 2.87 -4.77
CA MET A 166 -13.10 3.10 -5.65
C MET A 166 -12.69 3.77 -6.96
N TYR A 167 -11.78 4.75 -6.94
CA TYR A 167 -11.22 5.31 -8.18
C TYR A 167 -10.50 4.25 -9.00
N GLN A 168 -9.63 3.44 -8.37
CA GLN A 168 -8.89 2.39 -9.08
C GLN A 168 -9.81 1.37 -9.75
N LEU A 169 -10.93 1.02 -9.11
CA LEU A 169 -11.86 0.00 -9.56
C LEU A 169 -12.93 0.51 -10.55
N THR A 170 -13.30 1.79 -10.48
CA THR A 170 -14.42 2.35 -11.27
C THR A 170 -13.99 3.41 -12.27
N LYS A 171 -12.83 4.06 -12.05
CA LYS A 171 -12.34 5.24 -12.80
C LYS A 171 -13.27 6.45 -12.74
N GLU A 172 -14.23 6.48 -11.81
CA GLU A 172 -15.13 7.62 -11.63
C GLU A 172 -14.37 8.82 -11.02
N PRO A 173 -14.38 10.00 -11.68
CA PRO A 173 -13.58 11.16 -11.27
C PRO A 173 -13.89 11.66 -9.86
N VAL A 174 -15.13 11.53 -9.39
CA VAL A 174 -15.59 11.99 -8.06
C VAL A 174 -14.70 11.48 -6.91
N TYR A 175 -14.14 10.27 -7.05
CA TYR A 175 -13.25 9.69 -6.05
C TYR A 175 -11.86 10.32 -6.06
N GLY A 176 -11.34 10.65 -7.26
CA GLY A 176 -10.08 11.39 -7.41
C GLY A 176 -10.20 12.83 -6.93
N GLU A 177 -11.31 13.50 -7.25
CA GLU A 177 -11.63 14.85 -6.79
C GLU A 177 -11.71 14.92 -5.26
N ARG A 178 -12.31 13.92 -4.62
CA ARG A 178 -12.36 13.81 -3.16
C ARG A 178 -10.96 13.75 -2.54
N LEU A 179 -10.02 13.02 -3.15
CA LEU A 179 -8.62 12.99 -2.71
C LEU A 179 -7.92 14.34 -2.94
N VAL A 180 -8.19 15.02 -4.05
CA VAL A 180 -7.65 16.38 -4.30
C VAL A 180 -8.10 17.36 -3.23
N GLN A 181 -9.38 17.33 -2.85
CA GLN A 181 -9.92 18.17 -1.77
C GLN A 181 -9.22 17.89 -0.43
N ALA A 182 -8.91 16.62 -0.16
CA ALA A 182 -8.21 16.20 1.05
C ALA A 182 -6.78 16.74 1.19
N LEU A 183 -6.16 17.25 0.12
CA LEU A 183 -4.88 17.96 0.21
C LEU A 183 -4.96 19.26 1.02
N GLN A 184 -6.16 19.78 1.27
CA GLN A 184 -6.38 20.99 2.09
C GLN A 184 -6.58 20.69 3.58
N GLU A 185 -6.60 19.41 3.98
CA GLU A 185 -6.75 19.00 5.38
C GLU A 185 -5.61 19.54 6.26
N SER A 186 -5.91 19.88 7.52
CA SER A 186 -4.92 20.44 8.44
C SER A 186 -3.81 19.46 8.82
N ASP A 187 -4.11 18.15 8.83
CA ASP A 187 -3.17 17.10 9.21
C ASP A 187 -2.12 16.84 8.12
N LEU A 188 -0.85 17.14 8.43
CA LEU A 188 0.29 16.91 7.53
C LEU A 188 0.49 15.45 7.15
N GLN A 189 0.29 14.52 8.10
CA GLN A 189 0.47 13.10 7.81
C GLN A 189 -0.61 12.60 6.85
N LEU A 190 -1.84 13.07 7.03
CA LEU A 190 -2.94 12.79 6.12
C LEU A 190 -2.62 13.30 4.71
N ARG A 191 -2.16 14.55 4.56
CA ARG A 191 -1.75 15.09 3.25
C ARG A 191 -0.69 14.25 2.56
N ARG A 192 0.29 13.70 3.29
CA ARG A 192 1.32 12.80 2.72
C ARG A 192 0.73 11.50 2.19
N VAL A 193 -0.23 10.91 2.92
CA VAL A 193 -0.96 9.72 2.47
C VAL A 193 -1.75 10.05 1.20
N ILE A 194 -2.49 11.15 1.18
CA ILE A 194 -3.25 11.60 0.00
C ILE A 194 -2.36 11.81 -1.23
N LEU A 195 -1.16 12.38 -1.06
CA LEU A 195 -0.20 12.49 -2.16
C LEU A 195 0.24 11.13 -2.70
N SER A 196 0.54 10.18 -1.80
CA SER A 196 0.86 8.81 -2.18
C SER A 196 -0.31 8.16 -2.94
N ASP A 197 -1.54 8.38 -2.49
CA ASP A 197 -2.74 7.83 -3.11
C ASP A 197 -3.00 8.40 -4.50
N LEU A 198 -2.94 9.73 -4.64
CA LEU A 198 -3.06 10.42 -5.93
C LEU A 198 -2.02 9.95 -6.95
N GLY A 199 -0.78 9.73 -6.50
CA GLY A 199 0.26 9.13 -7.31
C GLY A 199 -0.06 7.68 -7.70
N ALA A 200 -0.46 6.86 -6.73
CA ALA A 200 -0.78 5.44 -6.96
C ALA A 200 -1.98 5.23 -7.89
N ILE A 201 -2.92 6.16 -7.93
CA ILE A 201 -4.06 6.12 -8.86
C ILE A 201 -3.78 6.83 -10.19
N GLY A 202 -2.71 7.62 -10.28
CA GLY A 202 -2.34 8.37 -11.48
C GLY A 202 -3.37 9.41 -11.90
N TYR A 203 -4.04 10.08 -10.95
CA TYR A 203 -5.14 11.01 -11.24
C TYR A 203 -4.62 12.35 -11.77
N LEU A 204 -4.50 12.45 -13.10
CA LEU A 204 -3.92 13.61 -13.80
C LEU A 204 -4.50 14.98 -13.40
N PRO A 205 -5.82 15.17 -13.20
CA PRO A 205 -6.37 16.46 -12.78
C PRO A 205 -5.83 16.99 -11.43
N ALA A 206 -5.16 16.15 -10.63
CA ALA A 206 -4.54 16.56 -9.39
C ALA A 206 -3.18 17.26 -9.54
N ALA A 207 -2.59 17.31 -10.74
CA ALA A 207 -1.19 17.72 -10.92
C ALA A 207 -0.82 19.05 -10.25
N GLU A 208 -1.62 20.11 -10.46
CA GLU A 208 -1.38 21.43 -9.86
C GLU A 208 -1.61 21.43 -8.35
N ALA A 209 -2.64 20.71 -7.89
CA ALA A 209 -2.93 20.58 -6.46
C ALA A 209 -1.80 19.84 -5.73
N ILE A 210 -1.21 18.82 -6.35
CA ILE A 210 -0.04 18.10 -5.85
C ILE A 210 1.17 19.05 -5.74
N ALA A 211 1.46 19.80 -6.80
CA ALA A 211 2.61 20.71 -6.82
C ALA A 211 2.49 21.82 -5.76
N SER A 212 1.28 22.35 -5.58
CA SER A 212 0.99 23.43 -4.63
C SER A 212 0.73 22.96 -3.19
N ALA A 213 0.61 21.66 -2.93
CA ALA A 213 0.31 21.12 -1.61
C ALA A 213 1.32 21.57 -0.52
N ALA A 214 0.83 21.80 0.70
CA ALA A 214 1.67 22.17 1.85
C ALA A 214 2.36 20.93 2.47
N THR A 215 3.30 20.34 1.75
CA THR A 215 4.08 19.12 2.10
C THR A 215 5.50 19.19 1.54
N GLU A 216 6.37 18.26 1.94
CA GLU A 216 7.74 18.17 1.40
C GLU A 216 7.75 17.80 -0.09
N ASN A 217 8.67 18.38 -0.85
CA ASN A 217 8.82 18.12 -2.29
C ASN A 217 9.04 16.64 -2.62
N SER A 218 9.65 15.85 -1.73
CA SER A 218 9.84 14.41 -1.94
C SER A 218 8.51 13.66 -2.12
N PHE A 219 7.48 13.98 -1.34
CA PHE A 219 6.15 13.38 -1.50
C PHE A 219 5.45 13.85 -2.77
N LYS A 220 5.59 15.14 -3.11
CA LYS A 220 5.04 15.71 -4.34
C LYS A 220 5.65 15.07 -5.59
N LEU A 221 6.97 14.89 -5.60
CA LEU A 221 7.70 14.26 -6.70
C LEU A 221 7.30 12.79 -6.86
N ILE A 222 7.10 12.05 -5.77
CA ILE A 222 6.58 10.68 -5.83
C ILE A 222 5.17 10.65 -6.44
N ALA A 223 4.30 11.57 -6.02
CA ALA A 223 2.93 11.66 -6.53
C ALA A 223 2.91 12.01 -8.03
N LEU A 224 3.63 13.06 -8.44
CA LEU A 224 3.75 13.48 -9.84
C LEU A 224 4.38 12.39 -10.71
N LYS A 225 5.36 11.64 -10.19
CA LYS A 225 5.91 10.47 -10.87
C LYS A 225 4.83 9.43 -11.15
N GLY A 226 3.95 9.14 -10.20
CA GLY A 226 2.84 8.21 -10.40
C GLY A 226 1.86 8.68 -11.47
N LEU A 227 1.53 9.98 -11.51
CA LEU A 227 0.75 10.59 -12.60
C LEU A 227 1.45 10.40 -13.97
N LEU A 228 2.75 10.66 -14.03
CA LEU A 228 3.54 10.55 -15.26
C LEU A 228 3.54 9.11 -15.82
N GLU A 229 3.74 8.12 -14.94
CA GLU A 229 3.71 6.69 -15.31
C GLU A 229 2.35 6.29 -15.90
N GLN A 230 1.25 6.85 -15.39
CA GLN A 230 -0.09 6.59 -15.90
C GLN A 230 -0.36 7.27 -17.25
N VAL A 231 0.15 8.49 -17.46
CA VAL A 231 0.05 9.21 -18.74
C VAL A 231 0.81 8.47 -19.84
N GLN A 232 1.99 7.93 -19.53
CA GLN A 232 2.80 7.17 -20.49
C GLN A 232 2.18 5.83 -20.86
N THR A 233 1.51 5.16 -19.92
CA THR A 233 0.83 3.88 -20.18
C THR A 233 -0.52 4.06 -20.90
N GLY A 234 -1.20 5.19 -20.74
CA GLY A 234 -2.47 5.51 -21.42
C GLY A 234 -2.32 6.15 -22.81
N ALA A 235 -1.14 6.67 -23.17
CA ALA A 235 -0.92 7.31 -24.46
C ALA A 235 -0.76 6.28 -25.59
N SER A 236 -1.84 5.97 -26.31
CA SER A 236 -1.77 5.37 -27.65
C SER A 236 -1.35 6.36 -28.76
N SER A 237 -0.78 7.53 -28.44
CA SER A 237 -0.50 8.55 -29.45
C SER A 237 0.71 9.42 -29.08
N VAL A 238 1.86 8.85 -29.34
CA VAL A 238 3.08 9.56 -29.73
C VAL A 238 3.37 9.04 -31.13
N ASP A 239 3.72 9.94 -32.07
CA ASP A 239 4.09 9.59 -33.44
C ASP A 239 4.79 8.21 -33.48
N PRO A 240 4.21 7.20 -34.17
CA PRO A 240 4.79 5.86 -34.25
C PRO A 240 6.25 5.86 -34.75
N GLN A 241 6.70 6.97 -35.33
CA GLN A 241 8.04 7.17 -35.88
C GLN A 241 9.03 7.88 -34.93
N ASP A 242 8.59 8.49 -33.82
CA ASP A 242 9.50 9.10 -32.83
C ASP A 242 9.24 8.60 -31.40
N PRO A 243 10.00 7.59 -30.91
CA PRO A 243 9.87 7.05 -29.56
C PRO A 243 10.23 8.06 -28.44
N ARG A 244 10.64 9.29 -28.77
CA ARG A 244 10.93 10.37 -27.81
C ARG A 244 9.85 11.43 -27.73
N SER A 245 8.81 11.35 -28.54
CA SER A 245 7.73 12.33 -28.47
C SER A 245 6.95 12.15 -27.15
N LEU A 246 6.68 13.26 -26.46
CA LEU A 246 6.01 13.26 -25.15
C LEU A 246 4.66 13.94 -25.32
N SER A 247 3.62 13.40 -24.69
CA SER A 247 2.30 14.02 -24.69
C SER A 247 2.35 15.38 -23.98
N ARG A 248 1.44 16.30 -24.33
CA ARG A 248 1.32 17.59 -23.65
C ARG A 248 1.14 17.43 -22.14
N ASP A 249 0.39 16.40 -21.73
CA ASP A 249 0.16 16.08 -20.32
C ASP A 249 1.43 15.60 -19.63
N ALA A 250 2.25 14.77 -20.29
CA ALA A 250 3.55 14.36 -19.76
C ALA A 250 4.48 15.57 -19.59
N ILE A 251 4.56 16.46 -20.60
CA ILE A 251 5.34 17.70 -20.54
C ILE A 251 4.90 18.58 -19.38
N ARG A 252 3.58 18.73 -19.20
CA ARG A 252 3.00 19.50 -18.09
C ARG A 252 3.40 18.92 -16.73
N VAL A 253 3.30 17.61 -16.53
CA VAL A 253 3.69 16.96 -15.25
C VAL A 253 5.19 17.10 -15.00
N MET A 254 6.04 16.87 -16.01
CA MET A 254 7.49 17.04 -15.87
C MET A 254 7.88 18.48 -15.52
N THR A 255 7.22 19.49 -16.13
CA THR A 255 7.46 20.90 -15.80
C THR A 255 7.16 21.20 -14.33
N LEU A 256 6.10 20.60 -13.78
CA LEU A 256 5.78 20.73 -12.35
C LEU A 256 6.83 20.03 -11.47
N MET A 257 7.37 18.88 -11.91
CA MET A 257 8.44 18.18 -11.19
C MET A 257 9.73 19.01 -11.18
N ASP A 258 10.12 19.61 -12.30
CA ASP A 258 11.32 20.44 -12.42
C ASP A 258 11.27 21.66 -11.49
N ALA A 259 10.09 22.24 -11.27
CA ALA A 259 9.89 23.36 -10.34
C ALA A 259 10.03 22.97 -8.85
N LEU A 260 10.16 21.68 -8.53
CA LEU A 260 10.26 21.16 -7.16
C LEU A 260 11.67 20.64 -6.82
N LEU A 261 12.61 20.69 -7.76
CA LEU A 261 14.02 20.32 -7.60
C LEU A 261 14.86 21.50 -7.08
#